data_AF-D3BD34-F1
#
_entry.id   AF-D3BD34-F1
#
_cell.length_a   1.000
_cell.length_b   1.000
_cell.length_c   1.000
_cell.angle_alpha   90.00
_cell.angle_beta   90.00
_cell.angle_gamma   90.00
#
_symmetry.space_group_name_H-M   'P 1'
#
loop_
_entity.id
_entity.type
_entity.pdbx_description
1 polymer ?
#
loop_
_entity_poly.entity_id
_entity_poly.type
_entity_poly.pdbx_seq_one_letter_code
_entity_poly.pdbx_strand_id
1 'polypeptide(L)' 'MKTCSGCGYPSAKTRSYNWSVKAIRRKTTGTGRMRHIKVVQKKFNSGFREAPLVVKKTAAKLKFKDP' A
#
# COMPACT_ATOMS: atom_id res chain seq x y z
N MET A 1 0.98 33.89 -11.92
CA MET A 1 0.69 32.59 -12.57
C MET A 1 -0.35 31.84 -11.75
N LYS A 2 -1.44 31.37 -12.38
CA LYS A 2 -2.55 30.67 -11.70
C LYS A 2 -2.33 29.15 -11.56
N THR A 3 -1.12 28.67 -11.84
CA THR A 3 -0.79 27.25 -11.89
C THR A 3 0.40 26.91 -11.00
N CYS A 4 0.35 25.77 -10.32
CA CYS A 4 1.44 25.32 -9.46
C CYS A 4 2.62 24.82 -10.31
N SER A 5 3.80 25.42 -10.15
CA SER A 5 5.04 24.98 -10.81
C SER A 5 5.47 23.57 -10.38
N GLY A 6 5.08 23.12 -9.19
CA GLY A 6 5.40 21.79 -8.67
C GLY A 6 4.56 20.69 -9.31
N CYS A 7 3.24 20.73 -9.10
CA CYS A 7 2.31 19.65 -9.45
C CYS A 7 1.41 19.94 -10.66
N GLY A 8 1.35 21.18 -11.16
CA GLY A 8 0.50 21.55 -12.30
C GLY A 8 -0.94 21.91 -11.96
N TYR A 9 -1.37 21.82 -10.69
CA TYR A 9 -2.73 22.23 -10.27
C TYR A 9 -3.08 23.61 -10.85
N PRO A 10 -4.24 23.78 -11.51
CA PRO A 10 -5.46 22.96 -11.46
C PRO A 10 -5.55 21.80 -12.48
N SER A 11 -4.48 21.45 -13.19
CA SER A 11 -4.53 20.31 -14.12
C SER A 11 -4.88 19.00 -13.41
N ALA A 12 -5.75 18.18 -14.02
CA ALA A 12 -6.15 16.88 -13.47
C ALA A 12 -4.97 15.91 -13.32
N LYS A 13 -4.01 15.96 -14.25
CA LYS A 13 -2.79 15.14 -14.20
C LYS A 13 -1.70 15.87 -13.42
N THR A 14 -0.93 15.11 -12.63
CA THR A 14 0.27 15.64 -11.98
C THR A 14 1.35 15.91 -13.02
N ARG A 15 1.93 17.11 -13.00
CA ARG A 15 3.05 17.48 -13.86
C ARG A 15 4.28 16.60 -13.60
N SER A 16 4.82 16.04 -14.66
CA SER A 16 6.01 15.18 -14.72
C SER A 16 6.81 15.51 -15.97
N TYR A 17 8.13 15.55 -15.88
CA TYR A 17 9.04 15.74 -17.01
C TYR A 17 10.22 14.77 -16.92
N ASN A 18 10.49 14.06 -18.02
CA ASN A 18 11.51 13.00 -18.06
C ASN A 18 12.94 13.51 -17.87
N TRP A 19 13.20 14.78 -18.17
CA TRP A 19 14.51 15.41 -17.98
C TRP A 19 14.83 15.72 -16.50
N SER A 20 13.84 15.71 -15.59
CA SER A 20 14.06 16.00 -14.17
C SER A 20 14.01 14.74 -13.30
N VAL A 21 15.08 13.94 -13.34
CA VAL A 21 15.19 12.67 -12.61
C VAL A 21 14.95 12.82 -11.10
N LYS A 22 15.49 13.89 -10.49
CA LYS A 22 15.31 14.18 -9.05
C LYS A 22 13.85 14.48 -8.70
N ALA A 23 13.14 15.20 -9.57
CA ALA A 23 11.73 15.51 -9.35
C ALA A 23 10.86 14.25 -9.46
N ILE A 24 11.16 13.38 -10.43
CA ILE A 24 10.52 12.06 -10.56
C ILE A 24 10.72 11.28 -9.25
N ARG A 25 11.97 11.07 -8.81
CA ARG A 25 12.29 10.29 -7.61
C ARG A 25 11.58 10.76 -6.34
N ARG A 26 11.33 12.06 -6.19
CA ARG A 26 10.62 12.63 -5.02
C ARG A 26 9.12 12.35 -5.01
N LYS A 27 8.53 12.03 -6.17
CA LYS A 27 7.07 11.86 -6.32
C LYS A 27 6.65 10.44 -6.67
N THR A 28 7.57 9.58 -7.09
CA THR A 28 7.27 8.19 -7.44
C THR A 28 6.60 7.44 -6.28
N THR A 29 5.77 6.46 -6.61
CA THR A 29 5.15 5.53 -5.67
C THR A 29 6.19 4.98 -4.68
N GLY A 30 5.82 4.88 -3.40
CA GLY A 30 6.69 4.38 -2.34
C GLY A 30 7.43 5.46 -1.54
N THR A 31 7.48 6.70 -2.01
CA THR A 31 8.07 7.84 -1.26
C THR A 31 7.24 8.27 -0.05
N GLY A 32 5.92 8.06 -0.09
CA GLY A 32 4.97 8.41 0.96
C GLY A 32 4.28 7.21 1.63
N ARG A 33 3.31 7.49 2.49
CA ARG A 33 2.55 6.46 3.19
C ARG A 33 1.61 5.72 2.21
N MET A 34 2.01 4.51 1.83
CA MET A 34 1.18 3.61 1.02
C MET A 34 0.12 2.88 1.88
N ARG A 35 -1.03 3.52 2.14
CA ARG A 35 -2.12 2.91 2.93
C ARG A 35 -2.69 1.64 2.29
N HIS A 36 -2.86 1.65 0.97
CA HIS A 36 -3.47 0.53 0.23
C HIS A 36 -2.44 -0.51 -0.21
N ILE A 37 -1.40 -0.11 -0.94
CA ILE A 37 -0.44 -1.01 -1.59
C ILE A 37 0.22 -1.97 -0.60
N LYS A 38 0.55 -1.52 0.62
CA LYS A 38 1.13 -2.38 1.66
C LYS A 38 0.21 -3.53 2.06
N VAL A 39 -1.10 -3.27 2.14
CA VAL A 39 -2.10 -4.29 2.49
C VAL A 39 -2.32 -5.24 1.33
N VAL A 40 -2.30 -4.75 0.08
CA VAL A 40 -2.46 -5.57 -1.12
C VAL A 40 -1.40 -6.66 -1.19
N GLN A 41 -0.13 -6.34 -0.92
CA GLN A 41 0.95 -7.35 -0.92
C GLN A 41 0.68 -8.47 0.11
N LYS A 42 0.24 -8.12 1.32
CA LYS A 42 -0.12 -9.09 2.35
C LYS A 42 -1.31 -9.96 1.93
N LYS A 43 -2.33 -9.33 1.33
CA LYS A 43 -3.52 -10.03 0.82
C LYS A 43 -3.19 -10.98 -0.32
N PHE A 44 -2.32 -10.57 -1.24
CA PHE A 44 -1.86 -11.38 -2.36
C PHE A 44 -1.28 -12.71 -1.88
N ASN A 45 -0.38 -12.68 -0.89
CA ASN A 45 0.21 -13.89 -0.31
C ASN A 45 -0.83 -14.79 0.38
N SER A 46 -1.94 -14.22 0.85
CA SER A 46 -3.07 -14.98 1.42
C SER A 46 -4.13 -15.38 0.38
N GLY A 47 -3.91 -15.12 -0.91
CA GLY A 47 -4.87 -15.42 -1.98
C GLY A 47 -6.12 -14.54 -1.97
N PHE A 48 -6.01 -13.28 -1.53
CA PHE A 48 -7.12 -12.31 -1.42
C PHE A 48 -8.34 -12.80 -0.63
N ARG A 49 -8.14 -13.74 0.30
CA ARG A 49 -9.21 -14.21 1.18
C ARG A 49 -9.77 -13.04 1.97
N GLU A 50 -11.08 -12.89 1.91
CA GLU A 50 -11.78 -12.03 2.86
C GLU A 50 -11.64 -12.65 4.25
N ALA A 51 -11.47 -11.82 5.27
CA ALA A 51 -11.13 -12.31 6.60
C ALA A 51 -12.22 -13.28 7.09
N PRO A 52 -11.92 -14.58 7.31
CA PRO A 52 -12.81 -15.39 8.12
C PRO A 52 -12.83 -14.78 9.53
N LEU A 53 -13.99 -14.76 10.19
CA LEU A 53 -14.09 -14.38 11.60
C LEU A 53 -13.02 -15.16 12.36
N VAL A 54 -12.04 -14.46 12.94
CA VAL A 54 -10.90 -15.10 13.61
C VAL A 54 -11.45 -15.87 14.80
N VAL A 55 -11.64 -17.17 14.63
CA VAL A 55 -12.07 -18.06 15.70
C VAL A 55 -10.89 -18.17 16.65
N LYS A 56 -10.98 -17.55 17.83
CA LYS A 56 -9.96 -17.70 18.87
C LYS A 56 -9.79 -19.20 19.15
N LYS A 57 -8.60 -19.74 18.91
CA LYS A 57 -8.29 -21.10 19.36
C LYS A 57 -8.24 -21.07 20.89
N THR A 58 -9.19 -21.72 21.55
CA THR A 58 -9.17 -21.90 23.01
C THR A 58 -8.01 -22.84 23.38
N ALA A 59 -7.34 -22.54 24.50
CA ALA A 59 -6.14 -23.25 24.98
C ALA A 59 -6.35 -24.77 25.18
N ALA A 60 -7.59 -25.23 25.31
CA ALA A 60 -7.94 -26.63 25.51
C ALA A 60 -7.56 -27.55 24.31
N LYS A 61 -7.52 -27.04 23.08
CA LYS A 61 -7.19 -27.85 21.89
C LYS A 61 -5.68 -28.03 21.62
N LEU A 62 -4.81 -27.33 22.35
CA LEU A 62 -3.35 -27.39 22.14
C LEU A 62 -2.66 -28.49 22.97
N LYS A 63 -3.37 -29.14 23.91
CA LYS A 63 -2.78 -30.14 24.82
C LYS A 63 -3.02 -31.62 24.44
N PHE A 64 -3.75 -31.92 23.37
CA PHE A 64 -4.08 -33.29 22.95
C PHE A 64 -3.13 -33.85 21.86
N LYS A 65 -2.00 -33.20 21.60
CA LYS A 65 -1.10 -33.63 20.52
C LYS A 65 0.33 -33.73 21.00
N ASP A 66 0.56 -34.72 21.85
CA ASP A 66 1.81 -35.45 22.11
C ASP A 66 1.38 -36.85 22.62
N PRO A 67 2.12 -37.94 22.32
CA PRO A 67 1.60 -39.31 22.19
C PRO A 67 0.81 -39.85 23.39
#